data_AF-A0A536X1Q6-F1
#
_entry.id   AF-A0A536X1Q6-F1
#
_cell.length_a   1.000
_cell.length_b   1.000
_cell.length_c   1.000
_cell.angle_alpha   90.00
_cell.angle_beta   90.00
_cell.angle_gamma   90.00
#
_symmetry.space_group_name_H-M   'P 1'
#
loop_
_entity.id
_entity.type
_entity.pdbx_description
1 polymer ?
#
loop_
_entity_poly.entity_id
_entity_poly.type
_entity_poly.pdbx_seq_one_letter_code
_entity_poly.pdbx_strand_id
1 'polypeptide(L)'
;GALRQSYDQVIIAVAPHQLKTLIADAPEYSYQPIYTCYLQYADSVRLPFPMLGLADGLVQWVFDRGTLLGEQGRLACVISAQGDQQQMALEEIAERCHRELATALGGLGRPQWWRVIAEKRATITCSPGPKPLPSAIPGVQFAGDYTDPDYPPTLEAAVRSGVRAASSILEPAR
;
A
#
# COMPACT_ATOMS: atom_id res chain seq x y z
N GLY A 1 -18.46 -3.05 -30.36
CA GLY A 1 -18.15 -1.88 -29.51
C GLY A 1 -16.70 -1.52 -29.73
N ALA A 2 -16.40 -0.24 -29.92
CA ALA A 2 -15.17 0.32 -30.51
C ALA A 2 -13.84 0.11 -29.73
N LEU A 3 -13.74 -0.91 -28.87
CA LEU A 3 -12.59 -1.16 -27.99
C LEU A 3 -12.00 -2.59 -28.10
N ARG A 4 -12.55 -3.46 -28.95
CA ARG A 4 -11.92 -4.78 -29.19
C ARG A 4 -10.84 -4.63 -30.23
N GLN A 5 -9.60 -4.57 -29.77
CA GLN A 5 -8.40 -4.67 -30.57
C GLN A 5 -7.76 -6.04 -30.34
N SER A 6 -7.19 -6.61 -31.40
CA SER A 6 -6.39 -7.84 -31.32
C SER A 6 -4.92 -7.48 -31.14
N TYR A 7 -4.24 -8.21 -30.27
CA TYR A 7 -2.81 -8.06 -30.00
C TYR A 7 -2.16 -9.44 -30.01
N ASP A 8 -0.92 -9.53 -30.52
CA ASP A 8 -0.15 -10.78 -30.51
C ASP A 8 0.30 -11.17 -29.09
N GLN A 9 0.52 -10.16 -28.23
CA GLN A 9 0.92 -10.30 -26.83
C GLN A 9 0.21 -9.26 -25.97
N VAL A 10 -0.18 -9.64 -24.75
CA VAL A 10 -0.83 -8.77 -23.75
C VAL A 10 -0.13 -8.92 -22.40
N ILE A 11 0.19 -7.80 -21.74
CA ILE A 11 0.60 -7.80 -20.33
C ILE A 11 -0.58 -7.34 -19.47
N ILE A 12 -1.06 -8.20 -18.58
CA ILE A 12 -2.05 -7.85 -17.57
C ILE A 12 -1.31 -7.29 -16.35
N ALA A 13 -1.29 -5.96 -16.22
CA ALA A 13 -0.60 -5.22 -15.16
C ALA A 13 -1.59 -4.51 -14.22
N VAL A 14 -2.51 -5.27 -13.62
CA VAL A 14 -3.54 -4.74 -12.71
C VAL A 14 -3.35 -5.26 -11.29
N ALA A 15 -3.91 -4.57 -10.30
CA ALA A 15 -3.94 -5.06 -8.93
C ALA A 15 -4.67 -6.42 -8.84
N PRO A 16 -4.29 -7.34 -7.93
CA PRO A 16 -4.80 -8.71 -7.92
C PRO A 16 -6.33 -8.81 -7.82
N HIS A 17 -6.99 -7.88 -7.13
CA HIS A 17 -8.45 -7.84 -7.01
C HIS A 17 -9.18 -7.51 -8.33
N GLN A 18 -8.48 -6.97 -9.33
CA GLN A 18 -9.03 -6.68 -10.66
C GLN A 18 -8.87 -7.87 -11.62
N LEU A 19 -8.04 -8.87 -11.31
CA LEU A 19 -7.79 -9.99 -12.21
C LEU A 19 -9.04 -10.77 -12.58
N LYS A 20 -9.95 -11.00 -11.62
CA LYS A 20 -11.23 -11.69 -11.86
C LYS A 20 -12.12 -11.00 -12.89
N THR A 21 -11.90 -9.70 -13.16
CA THR A 21 -12.63 -8.96 -14.20
C THR A 21 -12.07 -9.20 -15.61
N LEU A 22 -10.84 -9.73 -15.70
CA LEU A 22 -10.10 -9.94 -16.93
C LEU A 22 -9.94 -11.43 -17.29
N ILE A 23 -9.79 -12.28 -16.28
CA ILE A 23 -9.62 -13.74 -16.42
C ILE A 23 -10.56 -14.46 -15.46
N ALA A 24 -11.25 -15.51 -15.94
CA ALA A 24 -12.26 -16.21 -15.16
C ALA A 24 -11.64 -16.97 -13.96
N ASP A 25 -10.54 -17.67 -14.20
CA ASP A 25 -9.87 -18.52 -13.21
C ASP A 25 -8.75 -17.78 -12.45
N ALA A 26 -8.96 -16.49 -12.16
CA ALA A 26 -7.98 -15.72 -11.38
C ALA A 26 -7.82 -16.32 -9.97
N PRO A 27 -6.59 -16.38 -9.44
CA PRO A 27 -6.40 -16.80 -8.06
C PRO A 27 -7.07 -15.85 -7.06
N GLU A 28 -7.43 -16.40 -5.90
CA GLU A 28 -7.91 -15.59 -4.79
C GLU A 28 -6.76 -15.14 -3.90
N TYR A 29 -6.83 -13.88 -3.48
CA TYR A 29 -5.87 -13.28 -2.57
C TYR A 29 -6.60 -12.80 -1.33
N SER A 30 -5.98 -12.98 -0.17
CA SER A 30 -6.35 -12.24 1.04
C SER A 30 -5.53 -10.96 1.13
N TYR A 31 -6.02 -9.98 1.88
CA TYR A 31 -5.43 -8.64 1.92
C TYR A 31 -5.19 -8.16 3.35
N GLN A 32 -4.16 -7.33 3.48
CA GLN A 32 -3.86 -6.57 4.68
C GLN A 32 -4.16 -5.08 4.41
N PRO A 33 -4.98 -4.43 5.27
CA PRO A 33 -5.27 -3.02 5.11
C PRO A 33 -4.10 -2.17 5.59
N ILE A 34 -4.01 -0.94 5.09
CA ILE A 34 -3.17 0.12 5.66
C ILE A 34 -4.04 1.35 5.82
N TYR A 35 -3.99 1.94 7.01
CA TYR A 35 -4.61 3.22 7.29
C TYR A 35 -3.54 4.29 7.34
N THR A 36 -3.83 5.45 6.75
CA THR A 36 -3.00 6.65 6.90
C THR A 36 -3.87 7.74 7.51
N CYS A 37 -3.49 8.19 8.71
CA CYS A 37 -4.09 9.34 9.37
C CYS A 37 -3.19 10.56 9.17
N TYR A 38 -3.69 11.54 8.40
CA TYR A 38 -3.06 12.83 8.26
C TYR A 38 -3.55 13.75 9.37
N LEU A 39 -2.62 14.36 10.08
CA LEU A 39 -2.88 15.31 11.16
C LEU A 39 -2.15 16.61 10.85
N GLN A 40 -2.89 17.72 10.80
CA GLN A 40 -2.30 19.05 10.63
C GLN A 40 -2.16 19.74 11.97
N TYR A 41 -0.96 20.17 12.28
CA TYR A 41 -0.66 21.01 13.43
C TYR A 41 -0.21 22.40 12.98
N ALA A 42 0.17 23.25 13.94
CA ALA A 42 0.83 24.51 13.65
C ALA A 42 2.12 24.28 12.84
N ASP A 43 2.45 25.23 11.98
CA ASP A 43 3.61 25.15 11.08
C ASP A 43 4.95 24.99 11.81
N SER A 44 5.02 25.25 13.12
CA SER A 44 6.21 25.03 13.94
C SER A 44 6.42 23.57 14.36
N VAL A 45 5.41 22.71 14.26
CA VAL A 45 5.49 21.30 14.67
C VAL A 45 6.34 20.51 13.69
N ARG A 46 7.41 19.90 14.19
CA ARG A 46 8.32 19.02 13.45
C ARG A 46 8.67 17.80 14.27
N LEU A 47 8.93 16.69 13.59
CA LEU A 47 9.50 15.51 14.24
C LEU A 47 11.02 15.66 14.36
N PRO A 48 11.65 15.02 15.37
CA PRO A 48 13.11 14.97 15.48
C PRO A 48 13.79 14.27 14.29
N PHE A 49 13.07 13.41 13.57
CA PHE A 49 13.52 12.77 12.34
C PHE A 49 12.39 12.77 11.30
N PRO A 50 12.68 12.77 9.98
CA PRO A 50 11.65 12.77 8.94
C PRO A 50 10.69 11.57 9.01
N MET A 51 11.14 10.48 9.62
CA MET A 51 10.39 9.26 9.87
C MET A 51 10.67 8.77 11.29
N LEU A 52 9.61 8.48 12.04
CA LEU A 52 9.66 7.89 13.38
C LEU A 52 8.94 6.55 13.41
N GLY A 53 9.56 5.57 14.06
CA GLY A 53 8.92 4.32 14.44
C GLY A 53 8.39 4.40 15.88
N LEU A 54 7.16 3.96 16.10
CA LEU A 54 6.57 3.81 17.42
C LEU A 54 6.39 2.31 17.69
N ALA A 55 6.91 1.85 18.84
CA ALA A 55 6.91 0.42 19.19
C ALA A 55 5.58 -0.05 19.79
N ASP A 56 4.85 0.86 20.43
CA ASP A 56 3.63 0.58 21.18
C ASP A 56 2.44 1.34 20.60
N GLY A 57 1.26 0.74 20.71
CA GLY A 57 0.00 1.37 20.32
C GLY A 57 -0.45 1.00 18.91
N LEU A 58 -1.32 1.85 18.37
CA LEU A 58 -1.95 1.64 17.06
C LEU A 58 -1.05 2.10 15.91
N VAL A 59 -0.38 3.25 16.08
CA VAL A 59 0.49 3.84 15.05
C VAL A 59 1.85 3.16 15.08
N GLN A 60 2.34 2.62 13.96
CA GLN A 60 3.70 2.07 13.89
C GLN A 60 4.70 3.03 13.26
N TRP A 61 4.26 3.87 12.31
CA TRP A 61 5.14 4.84 11.64
C TRP A 61 4.52 6.23 11.59
N VAL A 62 5.37 7.24 11.68
CA VAL A 62 5.00 8.65 11.54
C VAL A 62 5.95 9.32 10.57
N PHE A 63 5.42 9.98 9.56
CA PHE A 63 6.20 10.74 8.58
C PHE A 63 5.95 12.23 8.74
N ASP A 64 7.02 13.01 8.85
CA ASP A 64 6.97 14.47 8.81
C ASP A 64 6.93 14.94 7.35
N ARG A 65 5.73 15.28 6.87
CA ARG A 65 5.54 15.74 5.50
C ARG A 65 6.04 17.17 5.29
N GLY A 66 6.23 17.94 6.35
CA GLY A 66 6.91 19.23 6.31
C GLY A 66 8.36 19.06 5.90
N THR A 67 9.05 18.13 6.54
CA THR A 67 10.45 17.81 6.24
C THR A 67 10.62 17.07 4.91
N LEU A 68 9.71 16.13 4.59
CA LEU A 68 9.84 15.30 3.38
C LEU A 68 9.33 15.98 2.10
N LEU A 69 8.29 16.81 2.20
CA LEU A 69 7.53 17.32 1.04
C LEU A 69 7.21 18.82 1.12
N GLY A 70 7.63 19.52 2.18
CA GLY A 70 7.36 20.95 2.39
C GLY A 70 5.98 21.28 2.98
N GLU A 71 5.18 20.27 3.35
CA GLU A 71 3.85 20.45 3.95
C GLU A 71 3.97 20.74 5.46
N GLN A 72 4.32 21.97 5.81
CA GLN A 72 4.67 22.34 7.19
C GLN A 72 3.56 21.99 8.20
N GLY A 73 3.97 21.46 9.35
CA GLY A 73 3.06 21.04 10.43
C GLY A 73 2.25 19.77 10.13
N ARG A 74 2.40 19.15 8.95
CA ARG A 74 1.64 17.96 8.59
C ARG A 74 2.39 16.67 8.90
N LEU A 75 1.77 15.84 9.72
CA LEU A 75 2.24 14.50 10.06
C LEU A 75 1.33 13.45 9.42
N ALA A 76 1.91 12.35 8.97
CA ALA A 76 1.17 11.17 8.50
C ALA A 76 1.47 9.97 9.40
N CYS A 77 0.49 9.53 10.17
CA CYS A 77 0.53 8.31 10.96
C CYS A 77 0.09 7.12 10.11
N VAL A 78 0.88 6.05 10.10
CA VAL A 78 0.60 4.83 9.36
C VAL A 78 0.28 3.71 10.34
N ILE A 79 -0.85 3.06 10.10
CA ILE A 79 -1.33 1.89 10.83
C ILE A 79 -1.37 0.73 9.83
N SER A 80 -0.53 -0.26 10.06
CA SER A 80 -0.33 -1.41 9.17
C SER A 80 -1.16 -2.60 9.60
N ALA A 81 -1.59 -3.37 8.60
CA ALA A 81 -2.25 -4.67 8.73
C ALA A 81 -3.60 -4.65 9.47
N GLN A 82 -4.19 -5.84 9.62
CA GLN A 82 -5.47 -6.01 10.30
C GLN A 82 -5.35 -5.74 11.80
N GLY A 83 -6.44 -5.27 12.40
CA GLY A 83 -6.50 -4.95 13.83
C GLY A 83 -7.78 -4.20 14.21
N ASP A 84 -7.87 -3.81 15.49
CA ASP A 84 -9.06 -3.19 16.09
C ASP A 84 -9.53 -1.92 15.35
N GLN A 85 -8.62 -1.19 14.70
CA GLN A 85 -8.94 0.00 13.91
C GLN A 85 -10.00 -0.24 12.83
N GLN A 86 -10.15 -1.48 12.34
CA GLN A 86 -11.16 -1.79 11.33
C GLN A 86 -12.59 -1.70 11.87
N GLN A 87 -12.77 -1.73 13.19
CA GLN A 87 -14.06 -1.58 13.87
C GLN A 87 -14.25 -0.17 14.46
N MET A 88 -13.23 0.69 14.36
CA MET A 88 -13.26 2.04 14.90
C MET A 88 -13.88 3.02 13.91
N ALA A 89 -14.50 4.08 14.44
CA ALA A 89 -14.84 5.24 13.63
C ALA A 89 -13.56 5.97 13.18
N LEU A 90 -13.57 6.60 12.00
CA LEU A 90 -12.39 7.31 11.50
C LEU A 90 -11.93 8.44 12.44
N GLU A 91 -12.86 9.11 13.11
CA GLU A 91 -12.56 10.12 14.12
C GLU A 91 -11.85 9.53 15.35
N GLU A 92 -12.27 8.34 15.79
CA GLU A 92 -11.63 7.64 16.90
C GLU A 92 -10.19 7.24 16.56
N ILE A 93 -9.96 6.80 15.31
CA ILE A 93 -8.61 6.53 14.81
C ILE A 93 -7.76 7.81 14.84
N ALA A 94 -8.30 8.94 14.37
CA ALA A 94 -7.58 10.21 14.35
C ALA A 94 -7.21 10.69 15.76
N GLU A 95 -8.16 10.61 16.69
CA GLU A 95 -7.93 10.96 18.10
C GLU A 95 -6.88 10.04 18.75
N ARG A 96 -6.94 8.74 18.46
CA ARG A 96 -5.93 7.78 18.96
C ARG A 96 -4.54 8.06 18.39
N CYS A 97 -4.43 8.35 17.08
CA CYS A 97 -3.17 8.77 16.48
C CYS A 97 -2.62 10.05 17.14
N HIS A 98 -3.47 11.06 17.36
CA HIS A 98 -3.05 12.29 18.04
C HIS A 98 -2.54 12.02 19.47
N ARG A 99 -3.27 11.21 20.25
CA ARG A 99 -2.89 10.87 21.63
C ARG A 99 -1.56 10.13 21.70
N GLU A 100 -1.35 9.14 20.84
CA GLU A 100 -0.10 8.36 20.78
C GLU A 100 1.08 9.25 20.36
N LEU A 101 0.88 10.14 19.37
CA LEU A 101 1.89 11.15 19.02
C LEU A 101 2.20 12.13 20.16
N ALA A 102 1.18 12.68 20.81
CA ALA A 102 1.36 13.62 21.90
C ALA A 102 2.14 12.96 23.05
N THR A 103 1.89 11.68 23.30
CA THR A 103 2.65 10.90 24.28
C THR A 103 4.11 10.72 23.85
N ALA A 104 4.33 10.28 22.61
CA ALA A 104 5.67 10.02 22.08
C ALA A 104 6.55 11.28 21.99
N LEU A 105 5.94 12.45 21.77
CA LEU A 105 6.65 13.73 21.62
C LEU A 105 6.72 14.56 22.92
N GLY A 106 6.22 14.04 24.04
CA GLY A 106 6.23 14.77 25.32
C GLY A 106 5.26 15.95 25.38
N GLY A 107 4.21 15.92 24.56
CA GLY A 107 3.19 16.95 24.46
C GLY A 107 3.03 17.48 23.04
N LEU A 108 1.79 17.69 22.62
CA LEU A 108 1.47 18.27 21.32
C LEU A 108 0.16 19.05 21.42
N GLY A 109 0.08 20.21 20.76
CA GLY A 109 -1.19 20.93 20.62
C GLY A 109 -2.20 20.10 19.82
N ARG A 110 -3.50 20.41 19.94
CA ARG A 110 -4.53 19.71 19.16
C ARG A 110 -4.31 19.89 17.65
N PRO A 111 -4.60 18.87 16.83
CA PRO A 111 -4.58 19.03 15.38
C PRO A 111 -5.66 20.02 14.96
N GLN A 112 -5.34 20.89 14.01
CA GLN A 112 -6.26 21.84 13.39
C GLN A 112 -7.29 21.13 12.51
N TRP A 113 -6.87 20.05 11.83
CA TRP A 113 -7.74 19.14 11.11
C TRP A 113 -7.08 17.76 11.01
N TRP A 114 -7.90 16.76 10.68
CA TRP A 114 -7.46 15.39 10.45
C TRP A 114 -8.15 14.76 9.23
N ARG A 115 -7.51 13.78 8.62
CA ARG A 115 -8.12 12.93 7.58
C ARG A 115 -7.55 11.52 7.66
N VAL A 116 -8.42 10.53 7.84
CA VAL A 116 -8.05 9.12 7.80
C VAL A 116 -8.42 8.53 6.44
N ILE A 117 -7.46 7.86 5.79
CA ILE A 117 -7.67 7.08 4.58
C ILE A 117 -7.46 5.62 4.93
N ALA A 118 -8.44 4.78 4.62
CA ALA A 118 -8.40 3.34 4.83
C ALA A 118 -8.27 2.62 3.48
N GLU A 119 -7.07 2.16 3.15
CA GLU A 119 -6.88 1.28 2.00
C GLU A 119 -7.07 -0.17 2.45
N LYS A 120 -8.28 -0.71 2.21
CA LYS A 120 -8.69 -2.04 2.68
C LYS A 120 -7.91 -3.18 2.01
N ARG A 121 -7.35 -2.93 0.81
CA ARG A 121 -6.62 -3.91 0.01
C ARG A 121 -5.23 -3.38 -0.35
N ALA A 122 -4.52 -2.84 0.65
CA ALA A 122 -3.25 -2.14 0.46
C ALA A 122 -2.13 -3.06 -0.03
N THR A 123 -2.09 -4.28 0.49
CA THR A 123 -1.15 -5.31 0.06
C THR A 123 -1.80 -6.68 0.21
N ILE A 124 -1.35 -7.66 -0.58
CA ILE A 124 -1.79 -9.05 -0.38
C ILE A 124 -1.14 -9.60 0.90
N THR A 125 -1.80 -10.54 1.57
CA THR A 125 -1.23 -11.17 2.75
C THR A 125 -0.02 -12.04 2.36
N CYS A 126 1.12 -11.76 2.99
CA CYS A 126 2.30 -12.62 2.93
C CYS A 126 2.16 -13.77 3.93
N SER A 127 1.55 -14.87 3.50
CA SER A 127 1.51 -16.11 4.29
C SER A 127 2.73 -17.00 3.98
N PRO A 128 3.20 -17.82 4.93
CA PRO A 128 4.21 -18.84 4.64
C PRO A 128 3.74 -19.77 3.51
N GLY A 129 4.65 -20.09 2.58
CA GLY A 129 4.37 -20.96 1.44
C GLY A 129 4.36 -20.22 0.09
N PRO A 130 4.10 -20.94 -1.01
CA PRO A 130 4.08 -20.35 -2.34
C PRO A 130 2.89 -19.39 -2.51
N LYS A 131 3.14 -18.23 -3.12
CA LYS A 131 2.07 -17.29 -3.49
C LYS A 131 1.25 -17.87 -4.65
N PRO A 132 -0.09 -17.73 -4.63
CA PRO A 132 -0.90 -18.17 -5.75
C PRO A 132 -0.65 -17.26 -6.97
N LEU A 133 -0.35 -17.88 -8.11
CA LEU A 133 -0.06 -17.19 -9.37
C LEU A 133 -1.15 -17.51 -10.41
N PRO A 134 -1.46 -16.57 -11.32
CA PRO A 134 -2.38 -16.85 -12.42
C PRO A 134 -1.87 -18.00 -13.31
N SER A 135 -2.80 -18.84 -13.79
CA SER A 135 -2.49 -19.87 -14.78
C SER A 135 -1.96 -19.26 -16.07
N ALA A 136 -1.01 -19.95 -16.72
CA ALA A 136 -0.46 -19.50 -17.99
C ALA A 136 -1.54 -19.46 -19.08
N ILE A 137 -1.59 -18.36 -19.82
CA ILE A 137 -2.49 -18.17 -20.98
C ILE A 137 -1.61 -17.82 -22.18
N PRO A 138 -1.73 -18.52 -23.33
CA PRO A 138 -0.94 -18.22 -24.52
C PRO A 138 -1.07 -16.74 -24.94
N GLY A 139 0.05 -16.08 -25.16
CA GLY A 139 0.09 -14.67 -25.54
C GLY A 139 -0.20 -13.67 -24.41
N VAL A 140 -0.29 -14.13 -23.15
CA VAL A 140 -0.57 -13.27 -22.00
C VAL A 140 0.52 -13.42 -20.94
N GLN A 141 1.07 -12.29 -20.51
CA GLN A 141 1.96 -12.20 -19.36
C GLN A 141 1.25 -11.48 -18.21
N PHE A 142 1.60 -11.80 -16.97
CA PHE A 142 1.07 -11.14 -15.78
C PHE A 142 2.16 -10.31 -15.12
N ALA A 143 1.82 -9.09 -14.73
CA ALA A 143 2.71 -8.19 -14.03
C ALA A 143 2.03 -7.58 -12.80
N GLY A 144 2.80 -7.45 -11.73
CA GLY A 144 2.31 -6.91 -10.46
C GLY A 144 3.15 -7.39 -9.29
N ASP A 145 3.09 -6.66 -8.17
CA ASP A 145 3.80 -6.97 -6.93
C ASP A 145 3.53 -8.41 -6.42
N TYR A 146 2.32 -8.91 -6.62
CA TYR A 146 1.87 -10.26 -6.27
C TYR A 146 2.48 -11.38 -7.13
N THR A 147 3.08 -11.05 -8.27
CA THR A 147 3.65 -12.04 -9.21
C THR A 147 5.16 -12.23 -9.07
N ASP A 148 5.83 -11.41 -8.25
CA ASP A 148 7.25 -11.63 -7.98
C ASP A 148 7.45 -12.87 -7.11
N PRO A 149 8.30 -13.85 -7.50
CA PRO A 149 8.47 -15.07 -6.72
C PRO A 149 9.24 -14.85 -5.41
N ASP A 150 10.14 -13.86 -5.37
CA ASP A 150 11.14 -13.72 -4.31
C ASP A 150 10.82 -12.58 -3.35
N TYR A 151 10.18 -11.52 -3.84
CA TYR A 151 9.90 -10.32 -3.05
C TYR A 151 8.50 -10.33 -2.44
N PRO A 152 8.31 -9.74 -1.25
CA PRO A 152 6.98 -9.38 -0.78
C PRO A 152 6.32 -8.35 -1.73
N PRO A 153 5.01 -8.12 -1.63
CA PRO A 153 4.28 -7.22 -2.52
C PRO A 153 4.65 -5.75 -2.21
N THR A 154 5.72 -5.29 -2.86
CA THR A 154 6.27 -3.94 -2.78
C THR A 154 6.33 -3.28 -4.15
N LEU A 155 6.67 -1.99 -4.18
CA LEU A 155 6.89 -1.26 -5.43
C LEU A 155 8.03 -1.86 -6.24
N GLU A 156 9.11 -2.30 -5.59
CA GLU A 156 10.24 -2.96 -6.22
C GLU A 156 9.80 -4.28 -6.88
N ALA A 157 8.95 -5.06 -6.22
CA ALA A 157 8.38 -6.29 -6.77
C ALA A 157 7.51 -6.01 -8.01
N ALA A 158 6.68 -4.96 -7.96
CA ALA A 158 5.86 -4.55 -9.10
C ALA A 158 6.72 -4.18 -10.32
N VAL A 159 7.77 -3.38 -10.10
CA VAL A 159 8.69 -2.96 -11.17
C VAL A 159 9.45 -4.16 -11.73
N ARG A 160 10.05 -4.99 -10.86
CA ARG A 160 10.77 -6.21 -11.28
C ARG A 160 9.87 -7.14 -12.09
N SER A 161 8.63 -7.32 -11.65
CA SER A 161 7.63 -8.12 -12.35
C SER A 161 7.30 -7.55 -13.73
N GLY A 162 7.01 -6.26 -13.84
CA GLY A 162 6.73 -5.61 -15.11
C GLY A 162 7.89 -5.73 -16.11
N VAL A 163 9.12 -5.53 -15.63
CA VAL A 163 10.33 -5.71 -16.46
C VAL A 163 10.45 -7.16 -16.94
N ARG A 164 10.28 -8.16 -16.06
CA ARG A 164 10.31 -9.58 -16.47
C ARG A 164 9.25 -9.92 -17.52
N ALA A 165 8.02 -9.43 -17.34
CA ALA A 165 6.93 -9.65 -18.30
C ALA A 165 7.19 -8.99 -19.66
N ALA A 166 7.81 -7.81 -19.69
CA ALA A 166 8.21 -7.17 -20.94
C ALA A 166 9.38 -7.93 -21.61
N SER A 167 10.40 -8.32 -20.84
CA SER A 167 11.54 -9.08 -21.35
C SER A 167 11.14 -10.44 -21.94
N SER A 168 10.18 -11.15 -21.34
CA SER A 168 9.72 -12.44 -21.87
C SER A 168 9.00 -12.33 -23.22
N ILE A 169 8.46 -11.16 -23.55
CA ILE A 169 7.85 -10.86 -24.85
C ILE A 169 8.91 -10.47 -25.88
N LEU A 170 9.89 -9.65 -25.48
CA LEU A 170 10.95 -9.15 -26.38
C LEU A 170 12.00 -10.20 -26.72
N GLU A 171 12.25 -11.14 -25.79
CA GLU A 171 13.15 -12.26 -25.96
C GLU A 171 12.35 -13.57 -25.91
N PRO A 172 11.53 -13.89 -26.94
CA PRO A 172 10.81 -15.14 -26.96
C PRO A 172 11.81 -16.29 -26.83
N ALA A 173 11.48 -17.25 -25.94
CA ALA A 173 12.30 -18.44 -25.71
C ALA A 173 12.75 -19.05 -27.05
N ARG A 174 14.06 -19.30 -27.18
CA ARG A 174 14.61 -20.10 -28.28
C ARG A 174 14.02 -21.50 -28.30
#